data_AF-A0A2K1NVB6-F1
#
_entry.id   AF-A0A2K1NVB6-F1
#
_cell.length_a   1.000
_cell.length_b   1.000
_cell.length_c   1.000
_cell.angle_alpha   90.00
_cell.angle_beta   90.00
_cell.angle_gamma   90.00
#
_symmetry.space_group_name_H-M   'P 1'
#
loop_
_entity.id
_entity.type
_entity.pdbx_description
1 polymer ?
#
loop_
_entity_poly.entity_id
_entity_poly.type
_entity_poly.pdbx_seq_one_letter_code
_entity_poly.pdbx_strand_id
1 'polypeptide(L)'
;MILHTCCAPDLTISYKKLKEKLFEPTVFFYNPNIYPQEEYYKRLSEVKKLQKFWDFKLLEGPYEPEKYYEIIKGLENDKALRCVKCMELRISKTKAFAEKFNYDFYSSTLLASPRKSHKDIMKITQEINNNKTNFVYENFRSNNGIKEASKICKSYNIYRQNYCGCFFSSVESEKYEEESKKKNYAKIKEILGETITEKLFEKLYKKDLLKIPEDISYNLLKNEGYSILKCLKPQIILMKKNIAAEFGIKKNGRYKVDNWKVKIILW
;
A
#
# COMPACT_ATOMS: atom_id res chain seq x y z
N MET A 1 -1.27 -16.60 20.14
CA MET A 1 -2.22 -16.63 19.00
C MET A 1 -1.44 -16.66 17.68
N ILE A 2 -2.06 -17.07 16.57
CA ILE A 2 -1.47 -16.91 15.22
C ILE A 2 -2.12 -15.71 14.49
N LEU A 3 -1.31 -14.89 13.82
CA LEU A 3 -1.79 -13.73 13.05
C LEU A 3 -1.37 -13.86 11.58
N HIS A 4 -2.34 -14.06 10.70
CA HIS A 4 -2.09 -14.01 9.25
C HIS A 4 -1.63 -12.61 8.83
N THR A 5 -0.60 -12.56 7.97
CA THR A 5 -0.23 -11.37 7.22
C THR A 5 0.18 -11.67 5.79
N CYS A 6 0.05 -10.67 4.91
CA CYS A 6 0.52 -10.72 3.53
C CYS A 6 1.30 -9.47 3.10
N CYS A 7 1.49 -8.50 4.01
CA CYS A 7 2.29 -7.30 3.78
C CYS A 7 2.65 -6.61 5.11
N ALA A 8 3.76 -5.88 5.12
CA ALA A 8 4.19 -5.12 6.29
C ALA A 8 3.22 -3.98 6.69
N PRO A 9 2.66 -3.17 5.75
CA PRO A 9 1.78 -2.08 6.13
C PRO A 9 0.56 -2.49 6.97
N ASP A 10 -0.14 -3.55 6.58
CA ASP A 10 -1.31 -4.04 7.32
C ASP A 10 -0.89 -4.68 8.65
N LEU A 11 0.28 -5.34 8.68
CA LEU A 11 0.84 -5.91 9.91
C LEU A 11 1.09 -4.85 10.98
N THR A 12 1.55 -3.64 10.60
CA THR A 12 1.96 -2.62 11.57
C THR A 12 0.89 -2.34 12.64
N ILE A 13 -0.29 -1.91 12.19
CA ILE A 13 -1.38 -1.52 13.11
C ILE A 13 -2.06 -2.74 13.73
N SER A 14 -2.16 -3.85 13.00
CA SER A 14 -2.74 -5.08 13.53
C SER A 14 -1.92 -5.64 14.70
N TYR A 15 -0.61 -5.74 14.52
CA TYR A 15 0.29 -6.25 15.57
C TYR A 15 0.26 -5.34 16.79
N LYS A 16 0.36 -4.01 16.58
CA LYS A 16 0.29 -3.03 17.67
C LYS A 16 -1.01 -3.18 18.48
N LYS A 17 -2.18 -3.15 17.83
CA LYS A 17 -3.47 -3.24 18.52
C LYS A 17 -3.70 -4.57 19.22
N LEU A 18 -3.19 -5.67 18.67
CA LEU A 18 -3.27 -6.97 19.34
C LEU A 18 -2.39 -7.03 20.59
N LYS A 19 -1.18 -6.45 20.54
CA LYS A 19 -0.31 -6.31 21.72
C LYS A 19 -0.95 -5.43 22.80
N GLU A 20 -1.61 -4.33 22.43
CA GLU A 20 -2.37 -3.49 23.38
C GLU A 20 -3.51 -4.24 24.07
N LYS A 21 -4.05 -5.29 23.43
CA LYS A 21 -5.04 -6.22 23.99
C LYS A 21 -4.41 -7.43 24.69
N LEU A 22 -3.11 -7.38 25.00
CA LEU A 22 -2.35 -8.42 25.69
C LEU A 22 -2.25 -9.76 24.93
N PHE A 23 -2.48 -9.76 23.62
CA PHE A 23 -2.13 -10.93 22.80
C PHE A 23 -0.62 -10.95 22.52
N GLU A 24 -0.07 -12.15 22.36
CA GLU A 24 1.26 -12.40 21.80
C GLU A 24 1.13 -13.05 20.42
N PRO A 25 1.12 -12.26 19.33
CA PRO A 25 0.92 -12.79 17.99
C PRO A 25 2.21 -13.45 17.47
N THR A 26 2.13 -14.73 17.14
CA THR A 26 3.06 -15.33 16.17
C THR A 26 2.57 -14.97 14.77
N VAL A 27 3.41 -14.29 14.01
CA VAL A 27 3.07 -13.77 12.68
C VAL A 27 3.24 -14.88 11.64
N PHE A 28 2.20 -15.14 10.86
CA PHE A 28 2.20 -16.11 9.77
C PHE A 28 2.08 -15.39 8.43
N PHE A 29 3.18 -15.31 7.67
CA PHE A 29 3.19 -14.72 6.34
C PHE A 29 2.70 -15.73 5.31
N TYR A 30 1.48 -15.52 4.79
CA TYR A 30 0.92 -16.41 3.78
C TYR A 30 0.01 -15.64 2.83
N ASN A 31 0.45 -15.54 1.58
CA ASN A 31 -0.43 -15.18 0.49
C ASN A 31 0.09 -15.77 -0.82
N PRO A 32 -0.47 -16.90 -1.27
CA PRO A 32 0.01 -17.58 -2.48
C PRO A 32 -0.30 -16.79 -3.74
N ASN A 33 -1.19 -15.80 -3.70
CA ASN A 33 -1.62 -15.07 -4.89
C ASN A 33 -0.80 -13.82 -5.21
N ILE A 34 0.24 -13.52 -4.44
CA ILE A 34 1.06 -12.34 -4.72
C ILE A 34 1.73 -12.53 -6.07
N TYR A 35 1.54 -11.57 -6.96
CA TYR A 35 2.04 -11.55 -8.32
C TYR A 35 2.60 -10.15 -8.61
N PRO A 36 3.76 -10.05 -9.29
CA PRO A 36 4.61 -11.17 -9.69
C PRO A 36 5.40 -11.72 -8.47
N GLN A 37 6.20 -12.76 -8.68
CA GLN A 37 6.94 -13.44 -7.60
C GLN A 37 7.91 -12.49 -6.87
N GLU A 38 8.46 -11.50 -7.57
CA GLU A 38 9.34 -10.49 -6.99
C GLU A 38 8.59 -9.64 -5.94
N GLU A 39 7.30 -9.36 -6.14
CA GLU A 39 6.47 -8.67 -5.16
C GLU A 39 6.29 -9.53 -3.90
N TYR A 40 6.18 -10.86 -4.04
CA TYR A 40 6.07 -11.76 -2.88
C TYR A 40 7.30 -11.61 -1.99
N TYR A 41 8.50 -11.74 -2.57
CA TYR A 41 9.75 -11.62 -1.83
C TYR A 41 9.96 -10.22 -1.25
N LYS A 42 9.56 -9.18 -2.00
CA LYS A 42 9.60 -7.80 -1.52
C LYS A 42 8.68 -7.57 -0.32
N ARG A 43 7.45 -8.09 -0.33
CA ARG A 43 6.54 -7.96 0.82
C ARG A 43 7.02 -8.76 2.03
N LEU A 44 7.59 -9.94 1.79
CA LEU A 44 8.17 -10.77 2.84
C LEU A 44 9.40 -10.09 3.48
N SER A 45 10.29 -9.50 2.68
CA SER A 45 11.49 -8.81 3.18
C SER A 45 11.13 -7.62 4.07
N GLU A 46 10.05 -6.89 3.76
CA GLU A 46 9.53 -5.80 4.59
C GLU A 46 8.92 -6.30 5.91
N VAL A 47 8.29 -7.48 5.91
CA VAL A 47 7.82 -8.12 7.14
C VAL A 47 9.01 -8.57 7.99
N LYS A 48 10.05 -9.16 7.39
CA LYS A 48 11.31 -9.50 8.07
C LYS A 48 12.02 -8.26 8.63
N LYS A 49 11.92 -7.13 7.93
CA LYS A 49 12.43 -5.85 8.42
C LYS A 49 11.68 -5.41 9.68
N LEU A 50 10.34 -5.47 9.71
CA LEU A 50 9.57 -5.22 10.93
C LEU A 50 9.90 -6.21 12.05
N GLN A 51 10.12 -7.48 11.69
CA GLN A 51 10.53 -8.52 12.64
C GLN A 51 11.81 -8.13 13.39
N LYS A 52 12.82 -7.64 12.69
CA LYS A 52 14.07 -7.16 13.31
C LYS A 52 13.87 -6.00 14.28
N PHE A 53 12.89 -5.13 14.02
CA PHE A 53 12.61 -3.98 14.89
C PHE A 53 11.76 -4.33 16.11
N TRP A 54 10.86 -5.31 15.98
CA TRP A 54 9.82 -5.60 17.00
C TRP A 54 9.99 -6.96 17.67
N ASP A 55 10.96 -7.76 17.23
CA ASP A 55 11.32 -9.07 17.77
C ASP A 55 10.15 -10.05 17.92
N PHE A 56 9.27 -10.10 16.90
CA PHE A 56 8.18 -11.07 16.87
C PHE A 56 8.59 -12.38 16.19
N LYS A 57 7.92 -13.47 16.55
CA LYS A 57 8.06 -14.76 15.85
C LYS A 57 7.39 -14.67 14.47
N LEU A 58 8.15 -14.94 13.41
CA LEU A 58 7.68 -15.01 12.04
C LEU A 58 7.72 -16.45 11.52
N LEU A 59 6.62 -16.88 10.91
CA LEU A 59 6.47 -18.15 10.21
C LEU A 59 6.12 -17.88 8.76
N GLU A 60 6.79 -18.55 7.84
CA GLU A 60 6.58 -18.40 6.40
C GLU A 60 5.74 -19.55 5.88
N GLY A 61 4.60 -19.24 5.27
CA GLY A 61 3.79 -20.20 4.55
C GLY A 61 4.32 -20.40 3.12
N PRO A 62 3.98 -21.53 2.47
CA PRO A 62 4.44 -21.82 1.14
C PRO A 62 3.85 -20.83 0.11
N TYR A 63 4.64 -20.50 -0.92
CA TYR A 63 4.19 -19.71 -2.07
C TYR A 63 3.70 -20.66 -3.15
N GLU A 64 2.38 -20.82 -3.26
CA GLU A 64 1.72 -21.83 -4.12
C GLU A 64 0.67 -21.15 -5.04
N PRO A 65 1.10 -20.32 -6.00
CA PRO A 65 0.18 -19.55 -6.84
C PRO A 65 -0.82 -20.42 -7.62
N GLU A 66 -0.46 -21.66 -7.95
CA GLU A 66 -1.33 -22.61 -8.64
C GLU A 66 -2.62 -22.86 -7.85
N LYS A 67 -2.52 -23.03 -6.52
CA LYS A 67 -3.69 -23.22 -5.65
C LYS A 67 -4.66 -22.05 -5.71
N TYR A 68 -4.14 -20.84 -5.84
CA TYR A 68 -5.00 -19.67 -5.98
C TYR A 68 -5.74 -19.72 -7.32
N TYR A 69 -5.05 -20.00 -8.43
CA TYR A 69 -5.65 -20.08 -9.75
C TYR A 69 -6.68 -21.20 -9.87
N GLU A 70 -6.45 -22.35 -9.25
CA GLU A 70 -7.44 -23.44 -9.16
C GLU A 70 -8.72 -22.99 -8.45
N ILE A 71 -8.59 -22.32 -7.30
CA ILE A 71 -9.72 -21.85 -6.49
C ILE A 71 -10.58 -20.80 -7.20
N ILE A 72 -9.97 -19.99 -8.07
CA ILE A 72 -10.67 -18.92 -8.79
C ILE A 72 -11.08 -19.32 -10.21
N LYS A 73 -10.87 -20.58 -10.61
CA LYS A 73 -11.22 -21.06 -11.95
C LYS A 73 -12.71 -20.84 -12.22
N GLY A 74 -13.03 -20.15 -13.32
CA GLY A 74 -14.40 -19.75 -13.67
C GLY A 74 -14.90 -18.48 -12.97
N LEU A 75 -14.09 -17.87 -12.10
CA LEU A 75 -14.37 -16.60 -11.39
C LEU A 75 -13.42 -15.48 -11.82
N GLU A 76 -12.69 -15.64 -12.93
CA GLU A 76 -11.67 -14.70 -13.38
C GLU A 76 -12.26 -13.30 -13.62
N ASN A 77 -13.49 -13.25 -14.13
CA ASN A 77 -14.22 -12.03 -14.42
C ASN A 77 -15.14 -11.56 -13.27
N ASP A 78 -15.36 -12.39 -12.24
CA ASP A 78 -16.14 -12.00 -11.04
C ASP A 78 -15.20 -11.54 -9.92
N LYS A 79 -14.94 -10.22 -9.89
CA LYS A 79 -14.07 -9.60 -8.89
C LYS A 79 -14.53 -9.84 -7.46
N ALA A 80 -15.83 -9.81 -7.20
CA ALA A 80 -16.38 -9.92 -5.87
C ALA A 80 -16.15 -11.33 -5.32
N LEU A 81 -16.60 -12.34 -6.06
CA LEU A 81 -16.44 -13.75 -5.67
C LEU A 81 -14.97 -14.18 -5.62
N ARG A 82 -14.14 -13.75 -6.58
CA ARG A 82 -12.69 -13.99 -6.57
C ARG A 82 -12.03 -13.44 -5.30
N CYS A 83 -12.43 -12.25 -4.85
CA CYS A 83 -11.89 -11.66 -3.62
C CYS A 83 -12.32 -12.43 -2.37
N VAL A 84 -13.57 -12.91 -2.31
CA VAL A 84 -14.07 -13.77 -1.22
C VAL A 84 -13.24 -15.05 -1.15
N LYS A 85 -13.10 -15.78 -2.27
CA LYS A 85 -12.29 -17.01 -2.34
C LYS A 85 -10.82 -16.81 -1.98
N CYS A 86 -10.24 -15.68 -2.39
CA CYS A 86 -8.90 -15.28 -1.98
C CYS A 86 -8.75 -15.08 -0.47
N MET A 87 -9.72 -14.43 0.19
CA MET A 87 -9.71 -14.25 1.64
C MET A 87 -9.91 -15.58 2.36
N GLU A 88 -10.86 -16.39 1.89
CA GLU A 88 -11.15 -17.73 2.40
C GLU A 88 -9.90 -18.61 2.41
N LEU A 89 -9.19 -18.73 1.27
CA LEU A 89 -7.94 -19.49 1.17
C LEU A 89 -6.92 -19.10 2.26
N ARG A 90 -6.73 -17.80 2.49
CA ARG A 90 -5.74 -17.29 3.44
C ARG A 90 -6.16 -17.51 4.89
N ILE A 91 -7.42 -17.24 5.20
CA ILE A 91 -7.98 -17.39 6.55
C ILE A 91 -8.05 -18.88 6.91
N SER A 92 -8.54 -19.73 6.01
CA SER A 92 -8.62 -21.19 6.22
C SER A 92 -7.25 -21.84 6.41
N LYS A 93 -6.24 -21.45 5.62
CA LYS A 93 -4.86 -21.93 5.83
C LYS A 93 -4.32 -21.53 7.21
N THR A 94 -4.62 -20.31 7.64
CA THR A 94 -4.17 -19.78 8.94
C THR A 94 -4.86 -20.51 10.09
N LYS A 95 -6.17 -20.78 9.97
CA LYS A 95 -6.91 -21.59 10.93
C LYS A 95 -6.35 -23.01 11.04
N ALA A 96 -6.16 -23.69 9.90
CA ALA A 96 -5.59 -25.04 9.87
C ALA A 96 -4.19 -25.08 10.49
N PHE A 97 -3.38 -24.03 10.29
CA PHE A 97 -2.10 -23.88 10.96
C PHE A 97 -2.28 -23.70 12.47
N ALA A 98 -3.21 -22.84 12.89
CA ALA A 98 -3.52 -22.63 14.30
C ALA A 98 -3.88 -23.94 15.01
N GLU A 99 -4.78 -24.72 14.41
CA GLU A 99 -5.23 -26.03 14.92
C GLU A 99 -4.07 -27.03 14.99
N LYS A 100 -3.27 -27.15 13.91
CA LYS A 100 -2.12 -28.08 13.85
C LYS A 100 -1.08 -27.82 14.94
N PHE A 101 -0.91 -26.57 15.33
CA PHE A 101 0.09 -26.14 16.32
C PHE A 101 -0.53 -25.71 17.66
N ASN A 102 -1.77 -26.11 17.92
CA ASN A 102 -2.49 -25.88 19.20
C ASN A 102 -2.53 -24.42 19.66
N TYR A 103 -2.74 -23.48 18.72
CA TYR A 103 -3.07 -22.10 19.08
C TYR A 103 -4.58 -21.99 19.37
N ASP A 104 -4.94 -21.40 20.51
CA ASP A 104 -6.36 -21.18 20.87
C ASP A 104 -7.06 -20.15 19.97
N PHE A 105 -6.26 -19.21 19.44
CA PHE A 105 -6.76 -18.04 18.72
C PHE A 105 -6.01 -17.81 17.41
N TYR A 106 -6.75 -17.35 16.40
CA TYR A 106 -6.20 -16.85 15.15
C TYR A 106 -6.86 -15.54 14.71
N SER A 107 -6.14 -14.72 13.95
CA SER A 107 -6.68 -13.48 13.37
C SER A 107 -6.02 -13.19 12.01
N SER A 108 -6.41 -12.09 11.37
CA SER A 108 -5.92 -11.71 10.05
C SER A 108 -5.75 -10.19 9.90
N THR A 109 -4.58 -9.78 9.37
CA THR A 109 -4.32 -8.38 9.00
C THR A 109 -5.19 -7.89 7.84
N LEU A 110 -5.98 -8.75 7.19
CA LEU A 110 -6.97 -8.33 6.19
C LEU A 110 -8.00 -7.34 6.77
N LEU A 111 -8.23 -7.39 8.08
CA LEU A 111 -9.04 -6.41 8.82
C LEU A 111 -8.41 -5.01 8.86
N ALA A 112 -7.11 -4.86 8.60
CA ALA A 112 -6.45 -3.55 8.45
C ALA A 112 -6.54 -3.00 7.01
N SER A 113 -6.63 -3.86 5.99
CA SER A 113 -6.59 -3.44 4.59
C SER A 113 -7.88 -2.72 4.14
N PRO A 114 -7.86 -1.45 3.71
CA PRO A 114 -9.06 -0.74 3.26
C PRO A 114 -9.74 -1.40 2.03
N ARG A 115 -9.04 -2.29 1.33
CA ARG A 115 -9.52 -3.01 0.14
C ARG A 115 -10.32 -4.28 0.46
N LYS A 116 -10.48 -4.64 1.74
CA LYS A 116 -11.13 -5.90 2.16
C LYS A 116 -12.36 -5.63 3.01
N SER A 117 -13.43 -6.36 2.73
CA SER A 117 -14.73 -6.23 3.42
C SER A 117 -14.67 -6.96 4.76
N HIS A 118 -14.98 -6.26 5.85
CA HIS A 118 -15.10 -6.89 7.16
C HIS A 118 -16.29 -7.86 7.18
N LYS A 119 -17.38 -7.52 6.50
CA LYS A 119 -18.57 -8.37 6.40
C LYS A 119 -18.23 -9.72 5.77
N ASP A 120 -17.47 -9.72 4.67
CA ASP A 120 -17.09 -10.95 3.98
C ASP A 120 -16.11 -11.77 4.82
N ILE A 121 -15.13 -11.12 5.47
CA ILE A 121 -14.20 -11.78 6.39
C ILE A 121 -14.97 -12.45 7.52
N MET A 122 -15.92 -11.74 8.13
CA MET A 122 -16.75 -12.29 9.21
C MET A 122 -17.57 -13.48 8.75
N LYS A 123 -18.22 -13.39 7.57
CA LYS A 123 -18.97 -14.50 6.98
C LYS A 123 -18.08 -15.74 6.77
N ILE A 124 -16.91 -15.56 6.15
CA ILE A 124 -15.92 -16.64 5.98
C ILE A 124 -15.58 -17.26 7.32
N THR A 125 -15.28 -16.44 8.34
CA THR A 125 -14.87 -16.96 9.66
C THR A 125 -16.00 -17.69 10.36
N GLN A 126 -17.26 -17.26 10.21
CA GLN A 126 -18.43 -17.94 10.75
C GLN A 126 -18.62 -19.33 10.11
N GLU A 127 -18.37 -19.44 8.80
CA GLU A 127 -18.51 -20.71 8.06
C GLU A 127 -17.41 -21.72 8.42
N ILE A 128 -16.19 -21.26 8.73
CA ILE A 128 -15.05 -22.16 8.99
C ILE A 128 -14.73 -22.35 10.48
N ASN A 129 -15.21 -21.47 11.36
CA ASN A 129 -14.92 -21.54 12.80
C ASN A 129 -15.48 -22.81 13.43
N ASN A 130 -14.78 -23.31 14.45
CA ASN A 130 -15.24 -24.40 15.29
C ASN A 130 -14.80 -24.13 16.74
N ASN A 131 -15.12 -25.05 17.65
CA ASN A 131 -14.83 -24.89 19.08
C ASN A 131 -13.34 -25.07 19.44
N LYS A 132 -12.45 -25.46 18.50
CA LYS A 132 -11.03 -25.75 18.79
C LYS A 132 -10.14 -24.52 18.68
N THR A 133 -10.39 -23.64 17.72
CA THR A 133 -9.59 -22.44 17.49
C THR A 133 -10.49 -21.29 17.10
N ASN A 134 -10.50 -20.24 17.94
CA ASN A 134 -11.42 -19.13 17.81
C ASN A 134 -10.82 -17.98 16.99
N PHE A 135 -11.61 -17.43 16.06
CA PHE A 135 -11.23 -16.22 15.34
C PHE A 135 -11.37 -14.97 16.22
N VAL A 136 -10.30 -14.18 16.33
CA VAL A 136 -10.31 -12.89 17.00
C VAL A 136 -10.56 -11.79 15.96
N TYR A 137 -11.76 -11.20 16.00
CA TYR A 137 -12.07 -10.01 15.23
C TYR A 137 -11.58 -8.75 15.94
N GLU A 138 -10.91 -7.88 15.19
CA GLU A 138 -10.60 -6.52 15.62
C GLU A 138 -10.66 -5.56 14.43
N ASN A 139 -11.36 -4.44 14.58
CA ASN A 139 -11.35 -3.41 13.55
C ASN A 139 -10.08 -2.58 13.63
N PHE A 140 -9.01 -3.03 12.99
CA PHE A 140 -7.72 -2.34 13.03
C PHE A 140 -7.76 -0.92 12.42
N ARG A 141 -8.78 -0.59 11.61
CA ARG A 141 -8.93 0.72 10.97
C ARG A 141 -9.53 1.79 11.88
N SER A 142 -10.24 1.39 12.94
CA SER A 142 -10.91 2.28 13.90
C SER A 142 -9.90 3.11 14.71
N ASN A 143 -10.37 4.12 15.44
CA ASN A 143 -9.58 4.88 16.42
C ASN A 143 -8.26 5.41 15.84
N ASN A 144 -8.32 6.07 14.68
CA ASN A 144 -7.16 6.59 13.95
C ASN A 144 -6.15 5.53 13.44
N GLY A 145 -6.49 4.24 13.45
CA GLY A 145 -5.58 3.15 13.06
C GLY A 145 -4.96 3.31 11.66
N ILE A 146 -5.70 3.83 10.68
CA ILE A 146 -5.16 4.11 9.33
C ILE A 146 -4.07 5.19 9.37
N LYS A 147 -4.31 6.27 10.09
CA LYS A 147 -3.35 7.38 10.24
C LYS A 147 -2.11 6.91 10.95
N GLU A 148 -2.29 6.06 11.95
CA GLU A 148 -1.21 5.47 12.72
C GLU A 148 -0.37 4.47 11.92
N ALA A 149 -1.00 3.53 11.20
CA ALA A 149 -0.32 2.62 10.28
C ALA A 149 0.58 3.41 9.30
N SER A 150 0.03 4.51 8.76
CA SER A 150 0.75 5.42 7.86
C SER A 150 1.97 6.09 8.53
N LYS A 151 1.86 6.48 9.80
CA LYS A 151 2.99 7.01 10.58
C LYS A 151 4.05 5.94 10.81
N ILE A 152 3.66 4.75 11.26
CA ILE A 152 4.58 3.63 11.51
C ILE A 152 5.33 3.27 10.23
N CYS A 153 4.61 3.05 9.13
CA CYS A 153 5.24 2.74 7.84
C CYS A 153 6.26 3.82 7.45
N LYS A 154 5.95 5.09 7.69
CA LYS A 154 6.88 6.18 7.40
C LYS A 154 8.12 6.15 8.30
N SER A 155 7.95 5.95 9.60
CA SER A 155 9.05 5.92 10.58
C SER A 155 10.03 4.78 10.30
N TYR A 156 9.53 3.62 9.90
CA TYR A 156 10.36 2.45 9.58
C TYR A 156 10.73 2.35 8.09
N ASN A 157 10.37 3.35 7.27
CA ASN A 157 10.55 3.34 5.81
C ASN A 157 10.05 2.03 5.17
N ILE A 158 8.84 1.63 5.50
CA ILE A 158 8.19 0.40 5.01
C ILE A 158 7.65 0.64 3.60
N TYR A 159 7.98 -0.26 2.68
CA TYR A 159 7.44 -0.25 1.33
C TYR A 159 5.91 -0.39 1.36
N ARG A 160 5.23 0.42 0.55
CA ARG A 160 3.77 0.44 0.40
C ARG A 160 3.40 0.10 -1.02
N GLN A 161 2.74 -1.03 -1.17
CA GLN A 161 2.17 -1.52 -2.41
C GLN A 161 0.97 -0.68 -2.88
N ASN A 162 0.81 -0.59 -4.21
CA ASN A 162 -0.30 0.14 -4.82
C ASN A 162 -1.51 -0.76 -5.16
N TYR A 163 -1.34 -2.08 -5.10
CA TYR A 163 -2.36 -3.09 -5.42
C TYR A 163 -2.40 -4.19 -4.36
N CYS A 164 -3.46 -5.02 -4.35
CA CYS A 164 -3.68 -5.95 -3.24
C CYS A 164 -2.75 -7.17 -3.24
N GLY A 165 -2.09 -7.46 -4.37
CA GLY A 165 -1.15 -8.57 -4.53
C GLY A 165 -1.46 -9.46 -5.72
N CYS A 166 -2.73 -9.65 -6.11
CA CYS A 166 -3.04 -10.53 -7.24
C CYS A 166 -2.83 -9.86 -8.61
N PHE A 167 -2.57 -10.70 -9.62
CA PHE A 167 -2.46 -10.32 -11.04
C PHE A 167 -3.59 -9.37 -11.49
N PHE A 168 -4.85 -9.72 -11.21
CA PHE A 168 -5.99 -8.87 -11.59
C PHE A 168 -5.90 -7.46 -10.99
N SER A 169 -5.46 -7.36 -9.74
CA SER A 169 -5.31 -6.05 -9.07
C SER A 169 -4.07 -5.30 -9.55
N SER A 170 -3.02 -5.97 -10.04
CA SER A 170 -1.85 -5.31 -10.64
C SER A 170 -2.25 -4.71 -11.99
N VAL A 171 -2.93 -5.46 -12.85
CA VAL A 171 -3.46 -4.97 -14.14
C VAL A 171 -4.41 -3.79 -13.95
N GLU A 172 -5.34 -3.85 -12.99
CA GLU A 172 -6.20 -2.70 -12.65
C GLU A 172 -5.39 -1.47 -12.22
N SER A 173 -4.32 -1.67 -11.43
CA SER A 173 -3.46 -0.60 -10.95
C SER A 173 -2.61 0.02 -12.07
N GLU A 174 -2.15 -0.79 -13.01
CA GLU A 174 -1.39 -0.35 -14.19
C GLU A 174 -2.28 0.48 -15.12
N LYS A 175 -3.49 0.00 -15.44
CA LYS A 175 -4.47 0.77 -16.23
C LYS A 175 -4.79 2.13 -15.61
N TYR A 176 -5.04 2.16 -14.30
CA TYR A 176 -5.28 3.43 -13.59
C TYR A 176 -4.08 4.38 -13.68
N GLU A 177 -2.86 3.85 -13.59
CA GLU A 177 -1.65 4.65 -13.71
C GLU A 177 -1.47 5.20 -15.12
N GLU A 178 -1.71 4.39 -16.15
CA GLU A 178 -1.67 4.81 -17.55
C GLU A 178 -2.70 5.90 -17.86
N GLU A 179 -3.94 5.73 -17.39
CA GLU A 179 -5.00 6.74 -17.51
C GLU A 179 -4.62 8.04 -16.80
N SER A 180 -4.07 7.93 -15.57
CA SER A 180 -3.58 9.11 -14.86
C SER A 180 -2.41 9.78 -15.59
N LYS A 181 -1.52 9.01 -16.23
CA LYS A 181 -0.40 9.52 -17.00
C LYS A 181 -0.91 10.27 -18.24
N LYS A 182 -1.80 9.65 -19.02
CA LYS A 182 -2.44 10.27 -20.21
C LYS A 182 -3.18 11.56 -19.85
N LYS A 183 -3.97 11.54 -18.77
CA LYS A 183 -4.70 12.72 -18.29
C LYS A 183 -3.76 13.85 -17.86
N ASN A 184 -2.69 13.53 -17.15
CA ASN A 184 -1.71 14.53 -16.72
C ASN A 184 -0.91 15.09 -17.91
N TYR A 185 -0.58 14.24 -18.89
CA TYR A 185 0.07 14.64 -20.13
C TYR A 185 -0.79 15.62 -20.91
N ALA A 186 -2.05 15.27 -21.17
CA ALA A 186 -3.00 16.13 -21.89
C ALA A 186 -3.14 17.52 -21.24
N LYS A 187 -3.21 17.57 -19.91
CA LYS A 187 -3.25 18.83 -19.17
C LYS A 187 -1.99 19.68 -19.32
N ILE A 188 -0.81 19.07 -19.31
CA ILE A 188 0.43 19.82 -19.53
C ILE A 188 0.52 20.27 -21.00
N LYS A 189 0.05 19.45 -21.95
CA LYS A 189 -0.05 19.80 -23.37
C LYS A 189 -0.94 21.01 -23.62
N GLU A 190 -2.07 21.12 -22.93
CA GLU A 190 -2.96 22.31 -23.00
C GLU A 190 -2.25 23.59 -22.52
N ILE A 191 -1.33 23.45 -21.56
CA ILE A 191 -0.60 24.56 -20.94
C ILE A 191 0.63 24.96 -21.77
N LEU A 192 1.41 23.99 -22.25
CA LEU A 192 2.74 24.22 -22.83
C LEU A 192 2.85 23.92 -24.33
N GLY A 193 1.79 23.39 -24.94
CA GLY A 193 1.84 22.82 -26.28
C GLY A 193 2.55 21.46 -26.34
N GLU A 194 2.43 20.77 -27.47
CA GLU A 194 2.95 19.41 -27.67
C GLU A 194 4.47 19.33 -27.48
N THR A 195 5.23 20.12 -28.24
CA THR A 195 6.69 20.00 -28.32
C THR A 195 7.39 20.18 -26.97
N ILE A 196 6.90 21.10 -26.13
CA ILE A 196 7.47 21.34 -24.80
C ILE A 196 7.04 20.22 -23.84
N THR A 197 5.79 19.77 -23.95
CA THR A 197 5.24 18.71 -23.10
C THR A 197 5.97 17.39 -23.29
N GLU A 198 6.24 16.97 -24.53
CA GLU A 198 6.99 15.75 -24.83
C GLU A 198 8.33 15.73 -24.09
N LYS A 199 9.12 16.80 -24.25
CA LYS A 199 10.46 16.94 -23.65
C LYS A 199 10.42 16.98 -22.12
N LEU A 200 9.44 17.67 -21.56
CA LEU A 200 9.32 17.89 -20.11
C LEU A 200 8.76 16.64 -19.39
N PHE A 201 7.66 16.09 -19.92
CA PHE A 201 6.84 15.12 -19.22
C PHE A 201 7.54 13.77 -19.08
N GLU A 202 8.19 13.29 -20.14
CA GLU A 202 8.92 12.03 -20.12
C GLU A 202 10.04 12.04 -19.06
N LYS A 203 10.75 13.16 -18.95
CA LYS A 203 11.88 13.33 -18.03
C LYS A 203 11.45 13.55 -16.57
N LEU A 204 10.34 14.25 -16.33
CA LEU A 204 10.00 14.78 -15.01
C LEU A 204 8.78 14.12 -14.36
N TYR A 205 7.96 13.36 -15.10
CA TYR A 205 6.80 12.69 -14.52
C TYR A 205 7.21 11.70 -13.43
N LYS A 206 6.70 11.92 -12.22
CA LYS A 206 6.99 11.18 -10.97
C LYS A 206 8.48 11.11 -10.59
N LYS A 207 9.29 12.06 -11.03
CA LYS A 207 10.69 12.16 -10.63
C LYS A 207 10.82 12.19 -9.11
N ASP A 208 11.76 11.42 -8.56
CA ASP A 208 11.96 11.33 -7.11
C ASP A 208 12.35 12.67 -6.48
N LEU A 209 13.30 13.36 -7.10
CA LEU A 209 13.76 14.68 -6.70
C LEU A 209 13.73 15.64 -7.90
N LEU A 210 12.81 16.60 -7.85
CA LEU A 210 12.69 17.67 -8.83
C LEU A 210 13.32 18.94 -8.28
N LYS A 211 14.26 19.53 -9.03
CA LYS A 211 15.01 20.73 -8.63
C LYS A 211 14.48 21.97 -9.32
N ILE A 212 14.29 23.05 -8.58
CA ILE A 212 13.85 24.35 -9.10
C ILE A 212 14.94 25.38 -8.75
N PRO A 213 15.54 26.05 -9.75
CA PRO A 213 15.09 26.17 -11.15
C PRO A 213 15.66 25.16 -12.16
N GLU A 214 16.48 24.18 -11.75
CA GLU A 214 17.30 23.37 -12.67
C GLU A 214 16.49 22.43 -13.58
N ASP A 215 15.43 21.81 -13.07
CA ASP A 215 14.54 20.95 -13.86
C ASP A 215 13.36 21.74 -14.46
N ILE A 216 12.89 22.76 -13.76
CA ILE A 216 11.79 23.64 -14.20
C ILE A 216 12.18 25.08 -13.89
N SER A 217 12.21 25.92 -14.93
CA SER A 217 12.60 27.32 -14.78
C SER A 217 11.60 28.10 -13.93
N TYR A 218 12.09 29.13 -13.24
CA TYR A 218 11.25 30.03 -12.45
C TYR A 218 10.15 30.69 -13.30
N ASN A 219 10.47 31.15 -14.52
CA ASN A 219 9.49 31.81 -15.40
C ASN A 219 8.33 30.87 -15.76
N LEU A 220 8.63 29.60 -16.05
CA LEU A 220 7.64 28.59 -16.35
C LEU A 220 6.71 28.33 -15.15
N LEU A 221 7.28 28.25 -13.95
CA LEU A 221 6.53 28.11 -12.70
C LEU A 221 5.68 29.34 -12.36
N LYS A 222 6.19 30.54 -12.65
CA LYS A 222 5.49 31.80 -12.38
C LYS A 222 4.24 31.95 -13.25
N ASN A 223 4.35 31.59 -14.53
CA ASN A 223 3.27 31.76 -15.50
C ASN A 223 2.16 30.72 -15.33
N GLU A 224 2.54 29.45 -15.22
CA GLU A 224 1.58 28.33 -15.23
C GLU A 224 1.25 27.79 -13.84
N GLY A 225 1.89 28.36 -12.82
CA GLY A 225 1.69 28.05 -11.42
C GLY A 225 2.04 26.61 -11.05
N TYR A 226 1.44 26.16 -9.95
CA TYR A 226 1.64 24.80 -9.44
C TYR A 226 0.96 23.69 -10.27
N SER A 227 0.20 24.05 -11.32
CA SER A 227 -0.55 23.12 -12.16
C SER A 227 0.37 22.11 -12.87
N ILE A 228 1.51 22.57 -13.37
CA ILE A 228 2.53 21.70 -13.99
C ILE A 228 3.09 20.72 -12.95
N LEU A 229 3.51 21.23 -11.78
CA LEU A 229 4.06 20.39 -10.70
C LEU A 229 3.05 19.32 -10.25
N LYS A 230 1.78 19.69 -10.14
CA LYS A 230 0.69 18.79 -9.78
C LYS A 230 0.48 17.68 -10.82
N CYS A 231 0.65 17.98 -12.10
CA CYS A 231 0.54 17.00 -13.18
C CYS A 231 1.77 16.08 -13.25
N LEU A 232 2.97 16.65 -13.03
CA LEU A 232 4.23 15.90 -12.97
C LEU A 232 4.33 15.00 -11.72
N LYS A 233 3.73 15.37 -10.59
CA LYS A 233 3.70 14.58 -9.33
C LYS A 233 5.09 14.14 -8.81
N PRO A 234 6.12 15.02 -8.72
CA PRO A 234 7.40 14.64 -8.11
C PRO A 234 7.24 14.21 -6.64
N GLN A 235 8.11 13.32 -6.15
CA GLN A 235 8.04 12.88 -4.75
C GLN A 235 8.53 13.98 -3.79
N ILE A 236 9.64 14.63 -4.15
CA ILE A 236 10.26 15.72 -3.40
C ILE A 236 10.61 16.85 -4.38
N ILE A 237 10.36 18.08 -3.95
CA ILE A 237 10.81 19.28 -4.65
C ILE A 237 11.94 19.91 -3.84
N LEU A 238 13.09 20.14 -4.47
CA LEU A 238 14.19 20.94 -3.94
C LEU A 238 14.14 22.32 -4.60
N MET A 239 13.85 23.36 -3.83
CA MET A 239 13.56 24.70 -4.35
C MET A 239 14.50 25.74 -3.74
N LYS A 240 15.11 26.61 -4.55
CA LYS A 240 15.91 27.72 -4.02
C LYS A 240 15.07 28.64 -3.13
N LYS A 241 15.63 29.08 -2.00
CA LYS A 241 14.93 29.93 -1.00
C LYS A 241 14.29 31.19 -1.58
N ASN A 242 14.99 31.89 -2.48
CA ASN A 242 14.49 33.12 -3.09
C ASN A 242 13.24 32.85 -3.95
N ILE A 243 13.27 31.80 -4.78
CA ILE A 243 12.12 31.36 -5.58
C ILE A 243 10.97 30.94 -4.66
N ALA A 244 11.26 30.12 -3.64
CA ALA A 244 10.26 29.63 -2.70
C ALA A 244 9.52 30.73 -1.96
N ALA A 245 10.22 31.81 -1.60
CA ALA A 245 9.64 32.96 -0.91
C ALA A 245 8.53 33.62 -1.73
N GLU A 246 8.70 33.70 -3.06
CA GLU A 246 7.68 34.27 -3.97
C GLU A 246 6.39 33.46 -4.01
N PHE A 247 6.47 32.16 -3.75
CA PHE A 247 5.29 31.30 -3.63
C PHE A 247 4.83 31.08 -2.18
N GLY A 248 5.29 31.91 -1.24
CA GLY A 248 4.90 31.84 0.18
C GLY A 248 5.46 30.65 0.96
N ILE A 249 6.45 29.94 0.40
CA ILE A 249 7.09 28.77 1.04
C ILE A 249 8.28 29.25 1.86
N LYS A 250 8.12 29.28 3.19
CA LYS A 250 9.13 29.81 4.12
C LYS A 250 10.01 28.76 4.81
N LYS A 251 9.63 27.48 4.77
CA LYS A 251 10.35 26.42 5.50
C LYS A 251 10.26 25.06 4.80
N ASN A 252 11.11 24.14 5.23
CA ASN A 252 11.02 22.75 4.82
C ASN A 252 9.71 22.15 5.35
N GLY A 253 9.00 21.40 4.52
CA GLY A 253 7.71 20.86 4.93
C GLY A 253 6.96 20.09 3.88
N ARG A 254 5.74 19.67 4.22
CA ARG A 254 4.76 19.16 3.26
C ARG A 254 3.75 20.24 2.96
N TYR A 255 3.60 20.53 1.68
CA TYR A 255 2.69 21.55 1.18
C TYR A 255 1.56 20.89 0.43
N LYS A 256 0.35 21.44 0.59
CA LYS A 256 -0.86 20.99 -0.11
C LYS A 256 -1.06 21.93 -1.29
N VAL A 257 -1.06 21.38 -2.49
CA VAL A 257 -1.37 22.04 -3.76
C VAL A 257 -2.67 21.41 -4.24
N ASP A 258 -3.79 22.10 -4.02
CA ASP A 258 -5.15 21.54 -4.19
C ASP A 258 -5.34 20.19 -3.48
N ASN A 259 -5.56 19.10 -4.23
CA ASN A 259 -5.70 17.74 -3.73
C ASN A 259 -4.38 16.96 -3.71
N TRP A 260 -3.27 17.56 -4.16
CA TRP A 260 -1.94 16.97 -4.15
C TRP A 260 -1.13 17.45 -2.94
N LYS A 261 -0.30 16.57 -2.37
CA LYS A 261 0.60 16.89 -1.26
C LYS A 261 2.01 16.52 -1.65
N VAL A 262 2.95 17.45 -1.52
CA VAL A 262 4.35 17.27 -1.89
C VAL A 262 5.27 17.72 -0.78
N LYS A 263 6.44 17.07 -0.65
CA LYS A 263 7.49 17.51 0.26
C LYS A 263 8.34 18.55 -0.47
N ILE A 264 8.50 19.73 0.13
CA ILE A 264 9.35 20.79 -0.39
C ILE A 264 10.50 20.99 0.60
N ILE A 265 11.72 21.00 0.06
CA ILE A 265 12.96 21.26 0.77
C ILE A 265 13.57 22.51 0.14
N LEU A 266 13.95 23.45 0.99
CA LEU A 266 14.59 24.69 0.61
C LEU A 266 16.11 24.54 0.70
N TRP A 267 16.83 25.10 -0.28
CA TRP A 267 18.28 25.26 -0.23
C TRP A 267 18.65 26.72 -0.44
#